data_AF-X0UEG4-F1
#
_entry.id   AF-X0UEG4-F1
#
_cell.length_a   1.000
_cell.length_b   1.000
_cell.length_c   1.000
_cell.angle_alpha   90.00
_cell.angle_beta   90.00
_cell.angle_gamma   90.00
#
_symmetry.space_group_name_H-M   'P 1'
#
loop_
_entity.id
_entity.type
_entity.pdbx_description
1 polymer ?
#
loop_
_entity_poly.entity_id
_entity_poly.type
_entity_poly.pdbx_seq_one_letter_code
_entity_poly.pdbx_strand_id
1 'polypeptide(L)'
;MSKVLALLCSDLHLSHVPPAARSAESDWYAAMKRPLDEIRELARLHGKADGLKQVKILCAGDVFDSSGADRRRWNSPPELINFAIDALPEGMYCIPGQHDLPNHNYGEIKRSAYWTLAKAGKLHNLPPGKSMLLRLDGSATVTAFPWGYEIEPPKGRKRVATDLRIVMT
;
A
#
# COMPACT_ATOMS: atom_id res chain seq x y z
N MET A 1 0.01 24.63 12.68
CA MET A 1 0.60 23.43 12.02
C MET A 1 -0.20 23.13 10.77
N SER A 2 0.45 22.65 9.70
CA SER A 2 -0.25 22.21 8.48
C SER A 2 -0.92 20.85 8.71
N LYS A 3 -2.15 20.69 8.21
CA LYS A 3 -2.90 19.45 8.29
C LYS A 3 -2.29 18.37 7.38
N VAL A 4 -2.18 17.13 7.87
CA VAL A 4 -1.74 15.99 7.05
C VAL A 4 -2.98 15.29 6.50
N LEU A 5 -3.10 15.23 5.17
CA LEU A 5 -4.27 14.64 4.52
C LEU A 5 -4.18 13.12 4.45
N ALA A 6 -3.01 12.58 4.11
CA ALA A 6 -2.76 11.15 3.99
C ALA A 6 -1.25 10.86 4.11
N LEU A 7 -0.93 9.61 4.44
CA LEU A 7 0.41 9.05 4.24
C LEU A 7 0.44 8.31 2.91
N LEU A 8 1.52 8.52 2.17
CA LEU A 8 1.77 7.87 0.87
C LEU A 8 2.96 6.94 1.01
N CYS A 9 2.85 5.71 0.53
CA CYS A 9 3.95 4.76 0.46
C CYS A 9 3.83 3.89 -0.79
N SER A 10 4.88 3.14 -1.10
CA SER A 10 4.90 2.08 -2.12
C SER A 10 6.00 1.10 -1.77
N ASP A 11 6.14 0.02 -2.55
CA ASP A 11 7.36 -0.80 -2.54
C ASP A 11 7.69 -1.34 -1.14
N LEU A 12 6.66 -1.83 -0.43
CA LEU A 12 6.86 -2.47 0.86
C LEU A 12 7.68 -3.75 0.72
N HIS A 13 7.57 -4.43 -0.44
CA HIS A 13 8.36 -5.59 -0.84
C HIS A 13 8.49 -6.64 0.28
N LEU A 14 7.36 -6.94 0.94
CA LEU A 14 7.32 -7.98 1.97
C LEU A 14 7.69 -9.31 1.34
N SER A 15 8.68 -9.98 1.91
CA SER A 15 9.27 -11.19 1.36
C SER A 15 9.49 -12.23 2.45
N HIS A 16 9.43 -13.51 2.09
CA HIS A 16 9.64 -14.59 3.04
C HIS A 16 11.12 -14.78 3.39
N VAL A 17 11.99 -14.50 2.42
CA VAL A 17 13.45 -14.63 2.52
C VAL A 17 14.04 -13.22 2.45
N PRO A 18 14.97 -12.85 3.33
CA PRO A 18 15.61 -11.55 3.26
C PRO A 18 16.37 -11.38 1.94
N PRO A 19 16.39 -10.17 1.35
CA PRO A 19 17.30 -9.88 0.25
C PRO A 19 18.75 -10.00 0.72
N ALA A 20 19.67 -10.29 -0.20
CA ALA A 20 21.08 -10.55 0.13
C ALA A 20 21.72 -9.43 0.99
N ALA A 21 21.38 -8.17 0.72
CA ALA A 21 21.86 -7.01 1.49
C ALA A 21 21.41 -6.98 2.96
N ARG A 22 20.37 -7.75 3.32
CA ARG A 22 19.82 -7.87 4.68
C ARG A 22 19.83 -9.32 5.17
N SER A 23 20.63 -10.19 4.53
CA SER A 23 20.72 -11.61 4.87
C SER A 23 21.25 -11.89 6.29
N ALA A 24 21.89 -10.90 6.92
CA ALA A 24 22.37 -10.97 8.29
C ALA A 24 21.32 -10.61 9.36
N GLU A 25 20.10 -10.20 8.98
CA GLU A 25 19.02 -9.98 9.94
C GLU A 25 18.67 -11.31 10.62
N SER A 26 18.77 -11.35 11.95
CA SER A 26 18.52 -12.56 12.74
C SER A 26 17.03 -12.96 12.76
N ASP A 27 16.14 -11.98 12.60
CA ASP A 27 14.70 -12.17 12.45
C ASP A 27 14.19 -11.24 11.35
N TRP A 28 14.01 -11.82 10.16
CA TRP A 28 13.57 -11.08 8.99
C TRP A 28 12.15 -10.52 9.14
N TYR A 29 11.25 -11.25 9.79
CA TYR A 29 9.86 -10.82 9.98
C TYR A 29 9.79 -9.63 10.95
N ALA A 30 10.54 -9.66 12.05
CA ALA A 30 10.70 -8.51 12.93
C ALA A 30 11.33 -7.32 12.17
N ALA A 31 12.32 -7.59 11.32
CA ALA A 31 13.00 -6.58 10.54
C ALA A 31 12.08 -5.88 9.52
N MET A 32 11.13 -6.60 8.91
CA MET A 32 10.05 -6.06 8.07
C MET A 32 9.00 -5.33 8.90
N LYS A 33 8.69 -5.81 10.11
CA LYS A 33 7.65 -5.22 10.96
C LYS A 33 7.98 -3.80 11.42
N ARG A 34 9.26 -3.50 11.68
CA ARG A 34 9.72 -2.17 12.13
C ARG A 34 9.19 -1.01 11.26
N PRO A 35 9.46 -0.95 9.94
CA PRO A 35 8.93 0.14 9.12
C PRO A 35 7.39 0.12 9.01
N LEU A 36 6.74 -1.05 9.09
CA LEU A 36 5.27 -1.11 9.11
C LEU A 36 4.69 -0.49 10.40
N ASP A 37 5.36 -0.69 11.54
CA ASP A 37 5.00 -0.07 12.81
C ASP A 37 5.22 1.45 12.77
N GLU A 38 6.27 1.93 12.11
CA GLU A 38 6.51 3.36 11.88
C GLU A 38 5.38 4.00 11.06
N ILE A 39 4.96 3.37 9.95
CA ILE A 39 3.83 3.84 9.14
C ILE A 39 2.54 3.88 9.99
N ARG A 40 2.28 2.84 10.78
CA ARG A 40 1.09 2.77 11.65
C ARG A 40 1.10 3.90 12.66
N GLU A 41 2.23 4.14 13.32
CA GLU A 41 2.32 5.16 14.37
C GLU A 41 2.23 6.57 13.78
N LEU A 42 2.87 6.84 12.65
CA LEU A 42 2.72 8.11 11.92
C LEU A 42 1.26 8.36 11.54
N ALA A 43 0.56 7.33 11.05
CA ALA A 43 -0.85 7.45 10.65
C ALA A 43 -1.72 7.84 11.84
N ARG A 44 -1.48 7.20 12.99
CA ARG A 44 -2.22 7.46 14.24
C ARG A 44 -1.89 8.84 14.82
N LEU A 45 -0.61 9.21 14.86
CA LEU A 45 -0.13 10.49 15.39
C LEU A 45 -0.78 11.66 14.64
N HIS A 46 -0.74 11.63 13.32
CA HIS A 46 -1.34 12.68 12.49
C HIS A 46 -2.87 12.64 12.53
N GLY A 47 -3.49 11.46 12.61
CA GLY A 47 -4.95 11.38 12.73
C GLY A 47 -5.45 11.98 14.03
N LYS A 48 -4.78 11.69 15.15
CA LYS A 48 -5.17 12.20 16.48
C LYS A 48 -5.12 13.72 16.55
N ALA A 49 -4.14 14.35 15.90
CA ALA A 49 -4.05 15.81 15.82
C ALA A 49 -5.28 16.47 15.17
N ASP A 50 -6.01 15.72 14.34
CA ASP A 50 -7.19 16.17 13.59
C ASP A 50 -8.51 15.54 14.11
N GLY A 51 -8.50 14.90 15.28
CA GLY A 51 -9.68 14.25 15.86
C GLY A 51 -10.12 12.95 15.15
N LEU A 52 -9.24 12.35 14.35
CA LEU A 52 -9.45 11.07 13.66
C LEU A 52 -8.74 9.93 14.40
N LYS A 53 -9.17 8.67 14.18
CA LYS A 53 -8.43 7.48 14.68
C LYS A 53 -7.03 7.42 14.08
N GLN A 54 -6.92 7.69 12.78
CA GLN A 54 -5.68 7.76 12.00
C GLN A 54 -5.94 8.51 10.68
N VAL A 55 -4.90 9.09 10.08
CA VAL A 55 -4.98 9.55 8.68
C VAL A 55 -5.05 8.36 7.72
N LYS A 56 -5.53 8.60 6.50
CA LYS A 56 -5.58 7.55 5.47
C LYS A 56 -4.18 7.21 4.97
N ILE A 57 -3.94 5.94 4.67
CA ILE A 57 -2.70 5.46 4.06
C ILE A 57 -3.03 5.04 2.63
N LEU A 58 -2.27 5.57 1.67
CA LEU A 58 -2.35 5.23 0.25
C LEU A 58 -1.06 4.52 -0.14
N CYS A 59 -1.18 3.28 -0.61
CA CYS A 59 -0.05 2.48 -1.06
C CYS A 59 -0.10 2.28 -2.59
N ALA A 60 0.96 2.70 -3.29
CA ALA A 60 1.02 2.66 -4.75
C ALA A 60 1.48 1.30 -5.32
N GLY A 61 1.41 0.23 -4.52
CA GLY A 61 1.67 -1.13 -4.96
C GLY A 61 3.01 -1.69 -4.52
N ASP A 62 3.28 -2.91 -5.00
CA ASP A 62 4.39 -3.78 -4.64
C ASP A 62 4.44 -4.01 -3.12
N VAL A 63 3.31 -4.50 -2.59
CA VAL A 63 3.18 -4.89 -1.18
C VAL A 63 4.04 -6.12 -0.90
N PHE A 64 4.02 -7.10 -1.80
CA PHE A 64 4.84 -8.30 -1.70
C PHE A 64 5.98 -8.27 -2.70
N ASP A 65 7.10 -8.87 -2.31
CA ASP A 65 8.16 -9.29 -3.22
C ASP A 65 8.35 -10.80 -3.19
N SER A 66 8.75 -11.33 -4.33
CA SER A 66 8.94 -12.75 -4.56
C SER A 66 10.41 -13.12 -4.75
N SER A 67 11.33 -12.49 -4.01
CA SER A 67 12.80 -12.69 -4.13
C SER A 67 13.32 -14.08 -3.72
N GLY A 68 12.45 -15.09 -3.59
CA GLY A 68 12.81 -16.48 -3.35
C GLY A 68 13.14 -17.27 -4.63
N ALA A 69 13.79 -18.43 -4.47
CA ALA A 69 14.19 -19.31 -5.57
C ALA A 69 13.02 -19.96 -6.35
N ASP A 70 11.78 -19.86 -5.84
CA ASP A 70 10.58 -20.34 -6.53
C ASP A 70 10.17 -19.36 -7.64
N ARG A 71 10.17 -19.85 -8.88
CA ARG A 71 9.81 -19.08 -10.08
C ARG A 71 8.34 -18.66 -10.13
N ARG A 72 7.50 -19.05 -9.17
CA ARG A 72 6.10 -18.60 -9.03
C ARG A 72 6.04 -17.28 -8.27
N ARG A 73 6.44 -16.20 -8.97
CA ARG A 73 6.67 -14.82 -8.49
C ARG A 73 5.49 -14.08 -7.84
N TRP A 74 4.34 -14.71 -7.65
CA TRP A 74 3.12 -14.09 -7.12
C TRP A 74 2.52 -14.85 -5.93
N ASN A 75 3.09 -16.01 -5.60
CA ASN A 75 2.56 -16.94 -4.62
C ASN A 75 3.36 -16.85 -3.32
N SER A 76 3.10 -15.80 -2.54
CA SER A 76 3.67 -15.67 -1.19
C SER A 76 3.23 -16.85 -0.31
N PRO A 77 4.13 -17.40 0.52
CA PRO A 77 3.76 -18.51 1.40
C PRO A 77 2.76 -18.04 2.47
N PRO A 78 1.92 -18.95 3.00
CA PRO A 78 0.92 -18.62 4.02
C PRO A 78 1.48 -17.88 5.23
N GLU A 79 2.70 -18.19 5.65
CA GLU A 79 3.42 -17.53 6.75
C GLU A 79 3.59 -16.03 6.50
N LEU A 80 3.99 -15.65 5.29
CA LEU A 80 4.14 -14.24 4.90
C LEU A 80 2.79 -13.54 4.76
N ILE A 81 1.77 -14.25 4.26
CA ILE A 81 0.41 -13.71 4.13
C ILE A 81 -0.18 -13.43 5.52
N ASN A 82 -0.07 -14.38 6.45
CA ASN A 82 -0.54 -14.23 7.83
C ASN A 82 0.20 -13.08 8.53
N PHE A 83 1.52 -13.01 8.38
CA PHE A 83 2.29 -11.87 8.87
C PHE A 83 1.77 -10.55 8.30
N ALA A 84 1.50 -10.44 7.01
CA ALA A 84 0.99 -9.22 6.40
C ALA A 84 -0.43 -8.86 6.93
N ILE A 85 -1.29 -9.86 7.16
CA ILE A 85 -2.60 -9.68 7.80
C ILE A 85 -2.45 -9.07 9.21
N ASP A 86 -1.45 -9.49 9.97
CA ASP A 86 -1.23 -8.98 11.32
C ASP A 86 -0.51 -7.63 11.31
N ALA A 87 0.59 -7.54 10.56
CA ALA A 87 1.59 -6.49 10.66
C ALA A 87 1.34 -5.26 9.79
N LEU A 88 0.55 -5.33 8.70
CA LEU A 88 0.25 -4.13 7.93
C LEU A 88 -0.59 -3.13 8.75
N PRO A 89 -0.53 -1.83 8.46
CA PRO A 89 -1.50 -0.86 8.97
C PRO A 89 -2.95 -1.21 8.60
N GLU A 90 -3.91 -0.81 9.44
CA GLU A 90 -5.34 -1.03 9.15
C GLU A 90 -5.84 -0.06 8.08
N GLY A 91 -6.74 -0.53 7.20
CA GLY A 91 -7.55 0.34 6.34
C GLY A 91 -6.75 1.09 5.28
N MET A 92 -5.63 0.52 4.83
CA MET A 92 -4.85 1.05 3.71
C MET A 92 -5.65 0.99 2.42
N TYR A 93 -5.59 2.03 1.60
CA TYR A 93 -6.06 1.98 0.22
C TYR A 93 -4.88 1.68 -0.70
N CYS A 94 -5.00 0.68 -1.54
CA CYS A 94 -3.87 0.19 -2.30
C CYS A 94 -4.26 -0.13 -3.75
N ILE A 95 -3.31 0.04 -4.65
CA ILE A 95 -3.32 -0.56 -5.99
C ILE A 95 -2.29 -1.69 -6.01
N PRO A 96 -2.49 -2.79 -6.76
CA PRO A 96 -1.42 -3.75 -6.97
C PRO A 96 -0.33 -3.19 -7.90
N GLY A 97 0.92 -3.40 -7.54
CA GLY A 97 2.08 -3.21 -8.43
C GLY A 97 2.33 -4.46 -9.29
N GLN A 98 3.48 -4.53 -9.98
CA GLN A 98 3.76 -5.71 -10.82
C GLN A 98 4.05 -6.96 -9.97
N HIS A 99 4.72 -6.82 -8.82
CA HIS A 99 5.13 -7.94 -7.96
C HIS A 99 3.91 -8.56 -7.26
N ASP A 100 2.86 -7.75 -7.06
CA ASP A 100 1.60 -8.20 -6.49
C ASP A 100 0.74 -9.04 -7.46
N LEU A 101 1.06 -9.04 -8.77
CA LEU A 101 0.21 -9.59 -9.82
C LEU A 101 0.77 -10.90 -10.41
N PRO A 102 -0.03 -11.98 -10.44
CA PRO A 102 0.33 -13.19 -11.17
C PRO A 102 0.56 -12.90 -12.64
N ASN A 103 1.73 -13.30 -13.14
CA ASN A 103 2.17 -13.06 -14.52
C ASN A 103 2.12 -11.58 -14.93
N HIS A 104 2.25 -10.65 -13.98
CA HIS A 104 2.05 -9.21 -14.17
C HIS A 104 0.69 -8.87 -14.82
N ASN A 105 -0.31 -9.71 -14.60
CA ASN A 105 -1.62 -9.63 -15.21
C ASN A 105 -2.70 -9.28 -14.17
N TYR A 106 -3.26 -8.08 -14.27
CA TYR A 106 -4.35 -7.64 -13.39
C TYR A 106 -5.58 -8.55 -13.47
N GLY A 107 -5.84 -9.17 -14.63
CA GLY A 107 -6.94 -10.13 -14.79
C GLY A 107 -6.81 -11.35 -13.86
N GLU A 108 -5.59 -11.64 -13.38
CA GLU A 108 -5.30 -12.73 -12.44
C GLU A 108 -5.20 -12.27 -10.98
N ILE A 109 -5.48 -11.00 -10.67
CA ILE A 109 -5.33 -10.42 -9.32
C ILE A 109 -5.92 -11.32 -8.22
N LYS A 110 -7.05 -11.97 -8.47
CA LYS A 110 -7.73 -12.81 -7.47
C LYS A 110 -6.94 -14.03 -7.01
N ARG A 111 -5.87 -14.40 -7.73
CA ARG A 111 -4.96 -15.50 -7.38
C ARG A 111 -3.77 -15.04 -6.53
N SER A 112 -3.64 -13.74 -6.24
CA SER A 112 -2.47 -13.20 -5.55
C SER A 112 -2.59 -13.15 -4.03
N ALA A 113 -1.43 -13.08 -3.36
CA ALA A 113 -1.35 -12.77 -1.94
C ALA A 113 -1.96 -11.39 -1.63
N TYR A 114 -1.74 -10.40 -2.49
CA TYR A 114 -2.36 -9.08 -2.40
C TYR A 114 -3.90 -9.16 -2.33
N TRP A 115 -4.52 -9.98 -3.18
CA TRP A 115 -5.99 -10.12 -3.15
C TRP A 115 -6.49 -10.84 -1.90
N THR A 116 -5.66 -11.71 -1.31
CA THR A 116 -5.98 -12.32 -0.02
C THR A 116 -6.07 -11.26 1.07
N LEU A 117 -5.15 -10.27 1.10
CA LEU A 117 -5.24 -9.13 2.00
C LEU A 117 -6.51 -8.29 1.78
N ALA A 118 -6.88 -8.06 0.52
CA ALA A 118 -8.12 -7.36 0.17
C ALA A 118 -9.36 -8.12 0.67
N LYS A 119 -9.37 -9.45 0.49
CA LYS A 119 -10.46 -10.32 0.95
C LYS A 119 -10.54 -10.43 2.47
N ALA A 120 -9.41 -10.39 3.16
CA ALA A 120 -9.32 -10.34 4.62
C ALA A 120 -9.73 -8.98 5.21
N GLY A 121 -10.00 -7.96 4.37
CA GLY A 121 -10.30 -6.60 4.82
C GLY A 121 -9.09 -5.84 5.35
N LYS A 122 -7.88 -6.37 5.16
CA LYS A 122 -6.64 -5.73 5.62
C LYS A 122 -6.33 -4.46 4.82
N LEU A 123 -6.59 -4.51 3.51
CA LEU A 123 -6.48 -3.37 2.60
C LEU A 123 -7.74 -3.22 1.73
N HIS A 124 -7.92 -2.02 1.18
CA HIS A 124 -8.95 -1.67 0.21
C HIS A 124 -8.33 -1.55 -1.18
N ASN A 125 -8.58 -2.54 -2.03
CA ASN A 125 -8.13 -2.50 -3.42
C ASN A 125 -8.84 -1.37 -4.20
N LEU A 126 -8.06 -0.51 -4.84
CA LEU A 126 -8.53 0.50 -5.77
C LEU A 126 -8.46 -0.04 -7.21
N PRO A 127 -9.61 -0.26 -7.88
CA PRO A 127 -9.59 -0.75 -9.25
C PRO A 127 -9.15 0.34 -10.25
N PRO A 128 -8.60 -0.07 -11.40
CA PRO A 128 -8.11 0.84 -12.44
C PRO A 128 -9.21 1.79 -12.93
N GLY A 129 -8.82 3.03 -13.22
CA GLY A 129 -9.72 4.04 -13.80
C GLY A 129 -10.83 4.52 -12.87
N LYS A 130 -10.87 4.03 -11.61
CA LYS A 130 -11.84 4.47 -10.62
C LYS A 130 -11.27 5.62 -9.81
N SER A 131 -11.79 6.82 -10.03
CA SER A 131 -11.61 7.92 -9.10
C SER A 131 -12.44 7.68 -7.85
N MET A 132 -11.80 7.78 -6.69
CA MET A 132 -12.45 7.72 -5.39
C MET A 132 -12.25 9.06 -4.68
N LEU A 133 -13.37 9.66 -4.28
CA LEU A 133 -13.33 10.79 -3.36
C LEU A 133 -12.93 10.25 -1.99
N LEU A 134 -11.66 10.36 -1.67
CA LEU A 134 -11.21 10.16 -0.29
C LEU A 134 -11.55 11.44 0.47
N ARG A 135 -12.56 11.35 1.33
CA ARG A 135 -12.86 12.41 2.29
C ARG A 135 -11.74 12.47 3.34
N LEU A 136 -10.56 12.96 2.94
CA LEU A 136 -9.48 13.38 3.83
C LEU A 136 -9.91 14.65 4.61
N ASP A 137 -10.86 15.38 4.02
CA ASP A 137 -11.76 16.42 4.57
C ASP A 137 -12.75 16.95 3.51
N GLY A 138 -12.96 16.21 2.43
CA GLY A 138 -13.76 16.66 1.28
C GLY A 138 -12.96 17.35 0.17
N SER A 139 -11.65 17.56 0.33
CA SER A 139 -10.82 18.28 -0.66
C SER A 139 -10.00 17.40 -1.62
N ALA A 140 -9.73 16.14 -1.27
CA ALA A 140 -8.83 15.27 -2.05
C ALA A 140 -9.58 14.21 -2.88
N THR A 141 -9.10 13.98 -4.10
CA THR A 141 -9.54 12.87 -4.96
C THR A 141 -8.34 12.00 -5.29
N VAL A 142 -8.52 10.69 -5.23
CA VAL A 142 -7.48 9.72 -5.59
C VAL A 142 -7.96 8.94 -6.80
N THR A 143 -7.11 8.84 -7.82
CA THR A 143 -7.36 8.03 -9.02
C THR A 143 -6.32 6.93 -9.07
N ALA A 144 -6.77 5.71 -9.30
CA ALA A 144 -5.93 4.52 -9.28
C ALA A 144 -5.45 4.14 -10.68
N PHE A 145 -4.13 3.96 -10.79
CA PHE A 145 -3.43 3.46 -11.98
C PHE A 145 -2.59 2.25 -11.57
N PRO A 146 -3.21 1.08 -11.33
CA PRO A 146 -2.46 -0.15 -11.04
C PRO A 146 -1.59 -0.55 -12.22
N TRP A 147 -0.62 -1.44 -11.96
CA TRP A 147 0.27 -1.92 -13.00
C TRP A 147 -0.49 -2.44 -14.23
N GLY A 148 -0.01 -2.08 -15.42
CA GLY A 148 -0.62 -2.45 -16.70
C GLY A 148 -1.78 -1.56 -17.17
N TYR A 149 -2.09 -0.46 -16.46
CA TYR A 149 -3.09 0.52 -16.88
C TYR A 149 -2.46 1.88 -17.16
N GLU A 150 -2.97 2.57 -18.19
CA GLU A 150 -2.47 3.89 -18.58
C GLU A 150 -2.78 4.96 -17.52
N ILE A 151 -1.81 5.85 -17.31
CA ILE A 151 -1.99 7.03 -16.44
C ILE A 151 -2.72 8.10 -17.25
N GLU A 152 -3.93 8.44 -16.82
CA GLU A 152 -4.72 9.52 -17.41
C GLU A 152 -4.76 10.75 -16.47
N PRO A 153 -4.71 11.98 -17.02
CA PRO A 153 -5.00 13.16 -16.22
C PRO A 153 -6.40 13.08 -15.58
N PRO A 154 -6.61 13.59 -14.35
CA PRO A 154 -7.93 13.69 -13.77
C PRO A 154 -8.87 14.48 -14.70
N LYS A 155 -9.97 13.86 -15.15
CA LYS A 155 -10.94 14.51 -16.03
C LYS A 155 -11.73 15.57 -15.25
N GLY A 156 -11.45 16.85 -15.53
CA GLY A 156 -12.30 17.99 -15.19
C GLY A 156 -12.43 18.34 -13.70
N ARG A 157 -11.49 19.13 -13.16
CA ARG A 157 -11.78 20.12 -12.09
C ARG A 157 -10.88 21.34 -12.26
N LYS A 158 -11.46 22.54 -12.17
CA LYS A 158 -10.69 23.79 -12.01
C LYS A 158 -9.83 23.66 -10.75
N ARG A 159 -8.52 23.92 -10.86
CA ARG A 159 -7.62 24.01 -9.71
C ARG A 159 -8.18 25.04 -8.73
N VAL A 160 -8.60 24.60 -7.54
CA VAL A 160 -8.62 25.48 -6.37
C VAL A 160 -7.24 25.31 -5.75
N ALA A 161 -6.42 26.36 -5.80
CA ALA A 161 -5.10 26.32 -5.20
C ALA A 161 -5.25 26.13 -3.69
N THR A 162 -4.85 24.96 -3.19
CA THR A 162 -4.64 24.72 -1.77
C THR A 162 -3.19 24.30 -1.61
N ASP A 163 -2.49 24.91 -0.66
CA ASP A 163 -1.12 24.55 -0.27
C ASP A 163 -1.09 23.12 0.28
N LEU A 164 -0.97 22.12 -0.60
CA LEU A 164 -0.68 20.75 -0.22
C LEU A 164 0.81 20.61 0.04
N ARG A 165 1.18 20.30 1.28
CA ARG A 165 2.49 19.73 1.59
C ARG A 165 2.40 18.21 1.45
N ILE A 166 2.97 17.68 0.38
CA ILE A 166 3.16 16.24 0.21
C ILE A 166 4.44 15.87 0.97
N VAL A 167 4.32 15.09 2.03
CA VAL A 167 5.47 14.47 2.70
C VAL A 167 5.62 13.09 2.09
N MET A 168 6.72 12.88 1.36
CA MET A 168 7.14 11.57 0.86
C MET A 168 8.27 11.08 1.76
N THR A 169 8.16 9.86 2.27
CA THR A 169 9.21 9.17 3.04
C THR A 169 9.71 7.99 2.26
#